data_AF-A0A957LVQ0-F1
#
_entry.id   AF-A0A957LVQ0-F1
#
_cell.length_a   1.000
_cell.length_b   1.000
_cell.length_c   1.000
_cell.angle_alpha   90.00
_cell.angle_beta   90.00
_cell.angle_gamma   90.00
#
_symmetry.space_group_name_H-M   'P 1'
#
loop_
_entity.id
_entity.type
_entity.pdbx_description
1 polymer ?
#
loop_
_entity_poly.entity_id
_entity_poly.type
_entity_poly.pdbx_seq_one_letter_code
_entity_poly.pdbx_strand_id
1 'polypeptide(L)'
;MNIQRNLAIMALLVLMAAILSACSFGVVVGSGRTTTETRAVSDFSAVDFAFIGDLAITQGNEESLTITGDDNIVPLIRTTVRDSVL
;
A
#
# COMPACT_ATOMS: atom_id res chain seq x y z
N MET A 1 -35.33 37.59 -12.84
CA MET A 1 -34.06 37.05 -13.39
C MET A 1 -32.99 36.73 -12.33
N ASN A 2 -33.21 37.07 -11.05
CA ASN A 2 -32.18 36.93 -10.01
C ASN A 2 -32.23 35.56 -9.31
N ILE A 3 -33.44 35.00 -9.12
CA ILE A 3 -33.65 33.69 -8.46
C ILE A 3 -33.10 32.51 -9.27
N GLN A 4 -33.35 32.49 -10.58
CA GLN A 4 -32.85 31.43 -11.48
C GLN A 4 -31.32 31.47 -11.60
N ARG A 5 -30.73 32.68 -11.61
CA ARG A 5 -29.28 32.89 -11.58
C ARG A 5 -28.66 32.42 -10.26
N ASN A 6 -29.31 32.69 -9.13
CA ASN A 6 -28.83 32.26 -7.81
C ASN A 6 -28.91 30.72 -7.65
N LEU A 7 -29.95 30.06 -8.18
CA LEU A 7 -30.08 28.60 -8.20
C LEU A 7 -28.97 27.94 -9.03
N ALA A 8 -28.65 28.49 -10.20
CA ALA A 8 -27.56 28.00 -11.04
C ALA A 8 -26.18 28.14 -10.35
N ILE A 9 -25.94 29.27 -9.68
CA ILE A 9 -24.70 29.48 -8.90
C ILE A 9 -24.61 28.48 -7.74
N MET A 10 -25.71 28.24 -7.03
CA MET A 10 -25.75 27.28 -5.93
C MET A 10 -25.47 25.85 -6.40
N ALA A 11 -26.06 25.45 -7.53
CA ALA A 11 -25.81 24.15 -8.14
C ALA A 11 -24.34 23.99 -8.57
N LEU A 12 -23.73 25.04 -9.14
CA LEU A 12 -22.32 25.04 -9.52
C LEU A 12 -21.38 24.91 -8.31
N LEU A 13 -21.69 25.59 -7.21
CA LEU A 13 -20.91 25.51 -5.96
C LEU A 13 -20.96 24.11 -5.33
N VAL A 14 -22.15 23.48 -5.32
CA VAL A 14 -22.31 22.10 -4.81
C VAL A 14 -21.55 21.10 -5.68
N LEU A 15 -21.61 21.25 -7.00
CA LEU A 15 -20.87 20.40 -7.94
C LEU A 15 -19.35 20.54 -7.73
N MET A 16 -18.85 21.77 -7.52
CA MET A 16 -17.44 22.02 -7.30
C MET A 16 -16.93 21.47 -5.96
N ALA A 17 -17.75 21.55 -4.90
CA ALA A 17 -17.43 20.95 -3.61
C ALA A 17 -17.32 19.41 -3.68
N ALA A 18 -18.19 18.75 -4.46
CA ALA A 18 -18.16 17.30 -4.65
C ALA A 18 -16.90 16.83 -5.41
N ILE A 19 -16.38 17.63 -6.34
CA ILE A 19 -15.14 17.32 -7.07
C ILE A 19 -13.91 17.44 -6.15
N LEU A 20 -13.95 18.39 -5.20
CA LEU A 20 -12.85 18.64 -4.25
C LEU A 20 -12.74 17.56 -3.15
N SER A 21 -13.79 16.77 -2.88
CA SER A 21 -13.75 15.67 -1.90
C SER A 21 -13.08 14.38 -2.40
N ALA A 22 -12.59 14.34 -3.64
CA ALA A 22 -11.99 13.13 -4.23
C ALA A 22 -10.56 12.82 -3.75
N CYS A 23 -9.90 13.75 -3.04
CA CYS A 23 -8.53 13.58 -2.59
C CYS A 23 -8.47 13.01 -1.16
N SER A 24 -8.71 11.72 -1.01
CA SER A 24 -8.26 10.99 0.18
C SER A 24 -6.89 10.38 -0.11
N PHE A 25 -5.83 10.99 0.42
CA PHE A 25 -4.50 10.37 0.39
C PHE A 25 -4.50 9.24 1.43
N GLY A 26 -4.58 8.00 0.97
CA GLY A 26 -4.55 6.80 1.81
C GLY A 26 -3.16 6.57 2.39
N VAL A 27 -2.79 7.32 3.42
CA VAL A 27 -1.61 7.01 4.24
C VAL A 27 -2.05 6.00 5.29
N VAL A 28 -1.48 4.79 5.23
CA VAL A 28 -1.69 3.78 6.27
C VAL A 28 -0.62 3.99 7.33
N VAL A 29 -1.05 4.41 8.52
CA VAL A 29 -0.17 4.53 9.69
C VAL A 29 -0.06 3.16 10.36
N GLY A 30 1.15 2.76 10.72
CA GLY A 30 1.40 1.53 11.45
C GLY A 30 0.65 1.49 12.80
N SER A 31 0.16 0.32 13.19
CA SER A 31 -0.57 0.11 14.44
C SER A 31 0.34 0.13 15.68
N GLY A 32 1.65 0.01 15.49
CA GLY A 32 2.64 -0.20 16.56
C GLY A 32 2.63 -1.61 17.16
N ARG A 33 1.84 -2.54 16.61
CA ARG A 33 1.76 -3.92 17.07
C ARG A 33 2.52 -4.83 16.13
N THR A 34 3.66 -5.34 16.57
CA THR A 34 4.49 -6.24 15.77
C THR A 34 3.82 -7.60 15.54
N THR A 35 3.89 -8.07 14.29
CA THR A 35 3.56 -9.42 13.85
C THR A 35 4.67 -9.96 12.95
N THR A 36 4.69 -11.28 12.76
CA THR A 36 5.58 -11.96 11.82
C THR A 36 4.76 -12.87 10.91
N GLU A 37 5.00 -12.80 9.60
CA GLU A 37 4.36 -13.62 8.59
C GLU A 37 5.43 -14.37 7.78
N THR A 38 5.30 -15.69 7.70
CA THR A 38 6.12 -16.53 6.81
C THR A 38 5.36 -16.76 5.51
N ARG A 39 6.03 -16.51 4.38
CA ARG A 39 5.45 -16.64 3.04
C ARG A 39 6.10 -17.80 2.29
N ALA A 40 5.26 -18.63 1.67
CA ALA A 40 5.75 -19.66 0.77
C ALA A 40 6.29 -19.00 -0.51
N VAL A 41 7.58 -19.23 -0.79
CA VAL A 41 8.31 -18.74 -1.96
C VAL A 41 9.20 -19.88 -2.45
N SER A 42 9.45 -19.94 -3.76
CA SER A 42 10.38 -20.89 -4.35
C SER A 42 10.97 -20.37 -5.66
N ASP A 43 12.03 -21.04 -6.13
CA ASP A 43 12.61 -20.89 -7.47
C ASP A 43 13.20 -19.50 -7.76
N PHE A 44 13.88 -18.89 -6.77
CA PHE A 44 14.51 -17.58 -6.92
C PHE A 44 16.01 -17.60 -6.58
N SER A 45 16.78 -16.80 -7.31
CA SER A 45 18.23 -16.65 -7.13
C SER A 45 18.67 -15.21 -6.91
N ALA A 46 17.73 -14.27 -6.92
CA ALA A 46 17.95 -12.86 -6.69
C ALA A 46 16.79 -12.27 -5.87
N VAL A 47 17.01 -11.12 -5.25
CA VAL A 47 16.01 -10.40 -4.45
C VAL A 47 15.98 -8.95 -4.91
N ASP A 48 14.79 -8.43 -5.25
CA ASP A 48 14.54 -7.02 -5.49
C ASP A 48 13.68 -6.46 -4.34
N PHE A 49 14.23 -5.49 -3.61
CA PHE A 49 13.60 -4.97 -2.39
C PHE A 49 13.25 -3.50 -2.54
N ALA A 50 11.95 -3.24 -2.70
CA ALA A 50 11.38 -1.91 -2.88
C ALA A 50 10.39 -1.57 -1.75
N PHE A 51 10.87 -1.58 -0.50
CA PHE A 51 10.10 -1.17 0.68
C PHE A 51 10.99 -0.47 1.70
N ILE A 52 10.38 0.30 2.61
CA ILE A 52 11.10 0.95 3.70
C ILE A 52 11.31 -0.07 4.82
N GLY A 53 12.56 -0.46 5.07
CA GLY A 53 12.92 -1.39 6.13
C GLY A 53 14.28 -2.01 5.93
N ASP A 54 14.62 -2.95 6.81
CA ASP A 54 15.86 -3.71 6.75
C ASP A 54 15.64 -5.04 6.02
N LEU A 55 16.60 -5.42 5.17
CA LEU A 55 16.64 -6.72 4.50
C LEU A 55 17.81 -7.54 5.05
N ALA A 56 17.50 -8.68 5.66
CA ALA A 56 18.48 -9.66 6.10
C ALA A 56 18.43 -10.89 5.16
N ILE A 57 19.59 -11.28 4.61
CA ILE A 57 19.71 -12.43 3.71
C ILE A 57 20.67 -13.44 4.31
N THR A 58 20.21 -14.69 4.41
CA THR A 58 21.03 -15.85 4.77
C THR A 58 21.05 -16.81 3.59
N GLN A 59 22.24 -17.11 3.07
CA GLN A 59 22.40 -18.12 2.02
C GLN A 59 22.52 -19.51 2.65
N GLY A 60 21.67 -20.43 2.23
CA GLY A 60 21.61 -21.79 2.76
C GLY A 60 20.98 -22.76 1.75
N ASN A 61 20.56 -23.93 2.23
CA ASN A 61 20.00 -24.99 1.37
C ASN A 61 18.48 -24.90 1.18
N GLU A 62 17.82 -23.96 1.85
CA GLU A 62 16.36 -23.82 1.87
C GLU A 62 15.96 -22.39 1.51
N GLU A 63 14.95 -22.26 0.65
CA GLU A 63 14.31 -21.00 0.31
C GLU A 63 13.24 -20.67 1.36
N SER A 64 13.28 -19.46 1.91
CA SER A 64 12.25 -18.99 2.84
C SER A 64 12.14 -17.47 2.85
N LEU A 65 10.95 -16.95 3.14
CA LEU A 65 10.72 -15.54 3.37
C LEU A 65 9.92 -15.35 4.66
N THR A 66 10.43 -14.49 5.54
CA THR A 66 9.75 -14.05 6.75
C THR A 66 9.73 -12.52 6.78
N ILE A 67 8.57 -11.94 7.07
CA ILE A 67 8.37 -10.50 7.14
C ILE A 67 7.91 -10.18 8.56
N THR A 68 8.57 -9.22 9.20
CA THR A 68 8.24 -8.74 10.55
C THR A 68 7.97 -7.25 10.51
N GLY A 69 6.87 -6.81 11.11
CA GLY A 69 6.44 -5.41 11.12
C GLY A 69 5.07 -5.23 11.76
N ASP A 70 4.45 -4.07 11.59
CA ASP A 70 3.13 -3.79 12.17
C ASP A 70 2.03 -4.66 11.54
N ASP A 71 1.11 -5.15 12.38
CA ASP A 71 0.06 -6.11 12.01
C ASP A 71 -0.88 -5.63 10.90
N ASN A 72 -1.06 -4.32 10.75
CA ASN A 72 -1.84 -3.70 9.69
C ASN A 72 -1.03 -3.38 8.42
N ILE A 73 0.31 -3.49 8.47
CA ILE A 73 1.21 -3.20 7.35
C ILE A 73 1.73 -4.48 6.70
N VAL A 74 2.12 -5.49 7.49
CA VAL A 74 2.67 -6.76 6.95
C VAL A 74 1.76 -7.39 5.87
N PRO A 75 0.42 -7.46 6.04
CA PRO A 75 -0.46 -8.00 5.01
C PRO A 75 -0.53 -7.17 3.73
N LEU A 76 -0.13 -5.89 3.76
CA LEU A 76 -0.16 -4.98 2.61
C LEU A 76 1.11 -5.05 1.76
N ILE A 77 2.19 -5.65 2.28
CA ILE A 77 3.44 -5.84 1.53
C ILE A 77 3.18 -6.85 0.42
N ARG A 78 3.55 -6.52 -0.82
CA ARG A 78 3.45 -7.43 -1.96
C ARG A 78 4.74 -8.25 -2.09
N THR A 79 4.60 -9.54 -2.29
CA THR A 79 5.71 -10.47 -2.57
C THR A 79 5.37 -11.27 -3.81
N THR A 80 6.28 -11.33 -4.79
CA THR A 80 6.10 -12.13 -6.00
C THR A 80 7.43 -12.61 -6.53
N VAL A 81 7.56 -13.88 -6.86
CA VAL A 81 8.70 -14.35 -7.65
C VAL A 81 8.39 -14.19 -9.15
N ARG A 82 9.27 -13.50 -9.89
CA ARG A 82 9.20 -13.35 -11.35
C ARG A 82 10.60 -13.45 -11.94
N ASP A 83 10.78 -14.23 -12.99
CA ASP A 83 12.07 -14.40 -13.68
C ASP A 83 13.24 -14.73 -12.72
N SER A 84 12.97 -15.60 -11.74
CA SER A 84 13.90 -15.99 -10.65
C SER A 84 14.36 -14.85 -9.72
N VAL A 85 13.62 -13.73 -9.70
CA VAL A 85 13.78 -12.63 -8.75
C VAL A 85 12.59 -12.61 -7.79
N LEU A 86 12.87 -12.61 -6.48
CA LEU A 86 11.91 -12.41 -5.40
C LEU A 86 11.56 -10.93 -5.23
#